data_AF-A0A928SSS5-F1
#
_entry.id   AF-A0A928SSS5-F1
#
_cell.length_a   1.000
_cell.length_b   1.000
_cell.length_c   1.000
_cell.angle_alpha   90.00
_cell.angle_beta   90.00
_cell.angle_gamma   90.00
#
_symmetry.space_group_name_H-M   'P 1'
#
loop_
_entity.id
_entity.type
_entity.pdbx_description
1 polymer ?
#
loop_
_entity_poly.entity_id
_entity_poly.type
_entity_poly.pdbx_seq_one_letter_code
_entity_poly.pdbx_strand_id
1 'polypeptide(L)' 'MSGFDFVYGLLLLGLVVAQIWLTVRVWRSSSYERSQKILQSKLIWLLPVVGAVLVFSLMPEEDDSLSRAKKELRG' A
#
# COMPACT_ATOMS: atom_id res chain seq x y z
N MET A 1 -9.56 -2.43 -19.97
CA MET A 1 -8.65 -3.11 -19.02
C MET A 1 -7.83 -4.08 -19.82
N SER A 2 -6.51 -3.86 -19.87
CA SER A 2 -5.58 -4.79 -20.50
C SER A 2 -5.50 -6.09 -19.69
N GLY A 3 -5.03 -7.18 -20.32
CA GLY A 3 -4.76 -8.43 -19.59
C GLY A 3 -3.74 -8.23 -18.46
N PHE A 4 -2.82 -7.28 -18.62
CA PHE A 4 -1.84 -6.89 -17.62
C PHE A 4 -2.49 -6.25 -16.38
N ASP A 5 -3.45 -5.34 -16.57
CA ASP A 5 -4.21 -4.71 -15.47
C ASP A 5 -4.96 -5.75 -14.65
N PHE A 6 -5.53 -6.75 -15.33
CA PHE A 6 -6.27 -7.84 -14.68
C PHE A 6 -5.36 -8.72 -13.82
N VAL A 7 -4.18 -9.10 -14.34
CA VAL A 7 -3.18 -9.88 -13.61
C VAL A 7 -2.65 -9.10 -12.39
N TYR A 8 -2.35 -7.82 -12.57
CA TYR A 8 -1.91 -6.95 -11.47
C TYR A 8 -3.01 -6.81 -10.39
N GLY A 9 -4.26 -6.62 -10.80
CA GLY A 9 -5.39 -6.56 -9.88
C GLY A 9 -5.55 -7.83 -9.07
N LEU A 10 -5.44 -9.00 -9.70
CA LEU A 10 -5.49 -10.31 -9.03
C LEU A 10 -4.34 -10.52 -8.04
N LEU A 11 -3.11 -10.12 -8.42
CA LEU A 11 -1.95 -10.20 -7.55
C LEU A 11 -2.10 -9.32 -6.31
N LEU A 12 -2.54 -8.07 -6.48
CA LEU A 12 -2.79 -7.15 -5.37
C LEU A 12 -3.90 -7.68 -4.45
N LEU A 13 -4.99 -8.19 -5.02
CA LEU A 13 -6.07 -8.79 -4.25
C LEU A 13 -5.60 -10.00 -3.45
N GLY A 14 -4.84 -10.90 -4.08
CA GLY A 14 -4.24 -12.07 -3.42
C GLY A 14 -3.30 -11.68 -2.27
N LEU A 15 -2.49 -10.64 -2.47
CA LEU A 15 -1.59 -10.11 -1.44
C LEU A 15 -2.37 -9.60 -0.22
N VAL A 16 -3.42 -8.80 -0.44
CA VAL A 16 -4.27 -8.27 0.63
C VAL A 16 -4.96 -9.40 1.39
N VAL A 17 -5.53 -10.38 0.67
CA VAL A 17 -6.17 -11.55 1.28
C VAL A 17 -5.17 -12.35 2.12
N ALA A 18 -3.95 -12.57 1.62
CA ALA A 18 -2.92 -13.29 2.35
C ALA A 18 -2.51 -12.55 3.65
N GLN A 19 -2.34 -11.22 3.60
CA GLN A 19 -2.01 -10.42 4.77
C GLN A 19 -3.11 -10.47 5.83
N ILE A 20 -4.38 -10.36 5.44
CA ILE A 20 -5.54 -10.48 6.34
C ILE A 20 -5.60 -11.89 6.94
N TRP A 21 -5.48 -12.94 6.11
CA TRP A 21 -5.55 -14.32 6.57
C TRP A 21 -4.44 -14.66 7.56
N LEU A 22 -3.20 -14.25 7.29
CA LEU A 22 -2.07 -14.40 8.20
C LEU A 22 -2.32 -13.64 9.51
N THR A 23 -2.78 -12.39 9.45
CA THR A 23 -3.10 -11.60 10.64
C THR A 23 -4.16 -12.30 11.48
N VAL A 24 -5.26 -12.76 10.88
CA VAL A 24 -6.31 -13.50 11.59
C VAL A 24 -5.77 -14.80 12.19
N ARG A 25 -4.92 -15.54 11.48
CA ARG A 25 -4.29 -16.78 11.96
C ARG A 25 -3.42 -16.54 13.19
N VAL A 26 -2.60 -15.48 13.17
CA VAL A 26 -1.75 -15.09 14.30
C VAL A 26 -2.61 -14.75 15.54
N TRP A 27 -3.70 -14.01 15.33
CA TRP A 27 -4.60 -13.63 16.41
C TRP A 27 -5.40 -14.80 16.98
N ARG A 28 -5.78 -15.76 16.13
CA ARG A 28 -6.51 -16.98 16.51
C ARG A 28 -5.64 -18.01 17.24
N SER A 29 -4.32 -18.02 17.04
CA SER A 29 -3.41 -18.91 17.78
C SER A 29 -3.34 -18.52 19.26
N SER A 30 -3.64 -19.44 20.18
CA SER A 30 -3.51 -19.18 21.64
C SER A 30 -2.06 -19.26 22.12
N SER A 31 -1.14 -19.68 21.26
CA SER A 31 0.27 -19.92 21.62
C SER A 31 1.10 -18.64 21.76
N TYR A 32 0.55 -17.48 21.37
CA TYR A 32 1.25 -16.21 21.41
C TYR A 32 0.64 -15.27 22.46
N GLU A 33 1.50 -14.65 23.26
CA GLU A 33 1.08 -13.54 24.12
C GLU A 33 0.57 -12.36 23.28
N ARG A 34 -0.30 -11.53 23.87
CA ARG A 34 -0.87 -10.35 23.19
C ARG A 34 0.22 -9.44 22.61
N SER A 35 1.35 -9.29 23.31
CA SER A 35 2.50 -8.49 22.84
C SER A 35 3.12 -9.05 21.56
N GLN A 36 3.33 -10.37 21.49
CA GLN A 36 3.91 -11.05 20.31
C GLN A 36 2.98 -10.97 19.09
N LYS A 37 1.65 -11.05 19.31
CA LYS A 37 0.64 -10.88 18.25
C LYS A 37 0.66 -9.47 17.64
N ILE A 38 0.82 -8.44 18.47
CA ILE A 38 0.92 -7.05 18.01
C ILE A 38 2.20 -6.87 17.17
N LEU A 39 3.34 -7.40 17.62
CA LEU A 39 4.59 -7.28 16.87
C LEU A 39 4.53 -8.01 15.52
N GLN A 40 3.98 -9.23 15.48
CA GLN A 40 3.80 -9.96 14.21
C GLN A 40 2.84 -9.24 13.27
N SER A 41 1.75 -8.65 13.79
CA SER A 41 0.82 -7.89 12.97
C SER A 41 1.49 -6.63 12.40
N LYS A 42 2.30 -5.93 13.20
CA LYS A 42 3.09 -4.78 12.71
C LYS A 42 4.04 -5.20 11.59
N LEU A 43 4.73 -6.33 11.72
CA LEU A 43 5.61 -6.87 10.67
C LEU A 43 4.87 -7.19 9.38
N ILE A 44 3.69 -7.83 9.45
CA ILE A 44 2.87 -8.17 8.27
C ILE A 44 2.45 -6.90 7.52
N TRP A 45 2.08 -5.85 8.25
CA TRP A 45 1.57 -4.60 7.67
C TRP A 45 2.64 -3.53 7.42
N LEU A 46 3.89 -3.73 7.85
CA LEU A 46 4.96 -2.76 7.64
C LEU A 46 5.29 -2.58 6.16
N LEU A 47 5.43 -3.69 5.43
CA LEU A 47 5.81 -3.71 4.02
C LEU A 47 4.85 -2.88 3.13
N PRO A 48 3.51 -3.07 3.18
CA PRO A 48 2.60 -2.27 2.36
C PRO A 48 2.58 -0.80 2.76
N VAL A 49 2.73 -0.48 4.06
CA VAL A 49 2.81 0.91 4.53
C VAL A 49 4.07 1.59 4.01
N VAL A 50 5.23 0.93 4.11
CA VAL A 50 6.49 1.47 3.60
C VAL A 50 6.43 1.65 2.08
N GLY A 51 5.88 0.68 1.36
CA GLY A 51 5.68 0.79 -0.09
C GLY A 51 4.81 1.99 -0.46
N ALA A 52 3.69 2.20 0.24
CA ALA A 52 2.82 3.35 0.01
C ALA A 52 3.51 4.69 0.31
N VAL A 53 4.26 4.79 1.42
CA VAL A 53 5.01 6.01 1.77
C VAL A 53 6.09 6.33 0.74
N LEU A 54 6.82 5.33 0.26
CA LEU A 54 7.83 5.52 -0.78
C LEU A 54 7.22 6.02 -2.09
N VAL A 55 6.14 5.37 -2.56
CA VAL A 55 5.44 5.80 -3.77
C VAL A 55 4.88 7.21 -3.61
N PHE A 56 4.32 7.52 -2.45
CA PHE A 56 3.79 8.85 -2.14
C PHE A 56 4.87 9.92 -2.13
N SER A 57 6.04 9.64 -1.54
CA SER A 57 7.18 10.57 -1.48
C SER A 57 7.79 10.85 -2.86
N LEU A 58 7.66 9.91 -3.80
CA LEU A 58 8.19 10.04 -5.16
C LEU A 58 7.17 10.62 -6.15
N MET A 59 5.93 10.85 -5.73
CA MET A 59 4.90 11.43 -6.59
C MET A 59 5.24 12.91 -6.85
N PRO A 60 5.49 13.33 -8.11
CA PRO A 60 5.72 14.72 -8.42
C PRO A 60 4.48 15.55 -8.08
N GLU A 61 4.67 16.78 -7.57
CA GLU A 61 3.60 17.77 -7.48
C GLU A 61 3.23 18.22 -8.92
N GLU A 62 2.39 17.46 -9.61
CA GLU A 62 1.94 17.75 -10.98
C GLU A 62 1.23 19.12 -11.09
N ASP A 63 0.76 19.66 -9.96
CA ASP A 63 0.07 20.95 -9.84
C ASP A 63 0.92 22.15 -10.28
N ASP A 64 2.25 22.07 -10.13
CA ASP A 64 3.14 23.21 -10.40
C ASP A 64 3.38 23.44 -11.90
N SER A 65 3.28 22.37 -12.71
CA SER A 65 3.49 22.41 -14.16
C SER A 65 2.30 23.01 -14.92
N LEU A 66 1.07 22.67 -14.52
CA LEU A 66 -0.16 23.22 -15.07
C LEU A 66 -0.40 24.68 -14.63
N SER A 67 -0.03 25.01 -13.38
CA SER A 67 -0.14 26.38 -12.86
C SER A 67 0.81 27.35 -13.57
N ARG A 68 2.05 26.92 -13.88
CA ARG A 68 3.02 27.71 -14.65
C ARG A 68 2.60 27.91 -16.11
N ALA A 69 2.16 26.84 -16.80
CA ALA A 69 1.69 26.94 -18.19
C ALA A 69 0.45 27.85 -18.33
N LYS A 70 -0.48 27.78 -17.36
CA LYS A 70 -1.67 28.64 -17.36
C LYS A 70 -1.36 30.11 -17.07
N LYS A 71 -0.25 30.39 -16.36
CA LYS A 71 0.23 31.75 -16.07
C LYS A 71 0.93 32.37 -17.27
N GLU A 72 1.69 31.60 -18.06
CA GLU A 72 2.28 32.06 -19.33
C GLU A 72 1.24 32.33 -20.41
N LEU A 73 0.15 31.56 -20.48
CA LEU A 73 -0.94 31.81 -21.44
C LEU A 73 -1.83 33.02 -21.09
N ARG A 74 -1.66 33.59 -19.89
CA ARG A 74 -2.44 34.74 -19.39
C ARG A 74 -1.64 36.04 -19.26
N GLY A 75 -0.32 36.00 -19.45
CA GLY A 75 0.55 37.17 -19.51
C GLY A 75 0.83 37.58 -20.94
#